data_AF-A0A377XGA2-F1
#
_entry.id   AF-A0A377XGA2-F1
#
_cell.length_a   1.000
_cell.length_b   1.000
_cell.length_c   1.000
_cell.angle_alpha   90.00
_cell.angle_beta   90.00
_cell.angle_gamma   90.00
#
_symmetry.space_group_name_H-M   'P 1'
#
loop_
_entity.id
_entity.type
_entity.pdbx_description
1 polymer ?
#
loop_
_entity_poly.entity_id
_entity_poly.type
_entity_poly.pdbx_seq_one_letter_code
_entity_poly.pdbx_strand_id
1 'polypeptide(L)' 'MYRTFNCGVGMIIALPAAEADKAIALLNDKGENAWKIGYIKASDSEQRVVIA' A
#
# COMPACT_ATOMS: atom_id res chain seq x y z
N MET A 1 8.98 14.97 -5.55
CA MET A 1 7.70 14.45 -6.09
C MET A 1 6.92 13.63 -5.08
N TYR A 2 7.47 12.58 -4.46
CA TYR A 2 6.75 11.70 -3.51
C TYR A 2 6.18 12.34 -2.22
N ARG A 3 6.47 13.61 -1.93
CA ARG A 3 5.91 14.37 -0.80
C ARG A 3 4.80 15.36 -1.22
N THR A 4 4.54 15.48 -2.52
CA THR A 4 3.66 16.51 -3.10
C THR A 4 2.68 15.92 -4.11
N PHE A 5 3.11 14.92 -4.88
CA PHE A 5 2.28 14.17 -5.82
C PHE A 5 2.09 12.74 -5.31
N ASN A 6 0.93 12.18 -5.60
CA ASN A 6 0.57 10.80 -5.24
C ASN A 6 1.29 9.75 -6.10
N CYS A 7 1.90 10.14 -7.22
CA CYS A 7 2.65 9.27 -8.14
C CYS A 7 1.88 8.01 -8.57
N GLY A 8 0.56 8.11 -8.75
CA GLY A 8 -0.29 6.98 -9.17
C GLY A 8 -0.88 6.13 -8.04
N VAL A 9 -0.62 6.48 -6.77
CA VAL A 9 -1.19 5.80 -5.60
C VAL A 9 -2.16 6.74 -4.87
N GLY A 10 -3.45 6.63 -5.16
CA GLY A 10 -4.48 7.49 -4.54
C GLY A 10 -4.83 7.09 -3.11
N MET A 11 -4.68 5.81 -2.76
CA MET A 11 -5.08 5.25 -1.47
C MET A 11 -4.15 4.09 -1.07
N ILE A 12 -3.88 3.96 0.23
CA ILE A 12 -3.14 2.85 0.82
C ILE A 12 -4.01 2.21 1.90
N ILE A 13 -4.11 0.88 1.88
CA ILE A 13 -4.88 0.10 2.85
C ILE A 13 -3.92 -0.81 3.61
N ALA A 14 -4.00 -0.77 4.95
CA ALA A 14 -3.27 -1.68 5.82
C ALA A 14 -4.21 -2.78 6.31
N LEU A 15 -3.85 -4.04 6.07
CA LEU A 15 -4.62 -5.21 6.45
C LEU A 15 -3.70 -6.40 6.77
N PRO A 16 -4.20 -7.46 7.45
CA PRO A 16 -3.43 -8.68 7.69
C PRO A 16 -2.90 -9.28 6.38
N ALA A 17 -1.66 -9.78 6.40
CA ALA A 17 -1.03 -10.30 5.19
C ALA A 17 -1.81 -11.46 4.53
N ALA A 18 -2.55 -12.25 5.34
CA ALA A 18 -3.38 -13.35 4.88
C ALA A 18 -4.62 -12.90 4.08
N GLU A 19 -5.04 -11.64 4.23
CA GLU A 19 -6.21 -11.08 3.54
C GLU A 19 -5.84 -10.20 2.35
N ALA A 20 -4.54 -9.90 2.16
CA ALA A 20 -4.03 -9.03 1.10
C ALA A 20 -4.51 -9.45 -0.30
N ASP A 21 -4.36 -10.73 -0.66
CA ASP A 21 -4.71 -11.21 -1.99
C ASP A 21 -6.23 -11.16 -2.24
N LYS A 22 -7.03 -11.44 -1.20
CA LYS A 22 -8.49 -11.34 -1.28
C LYS A 22 -8.93 -9.89 -1.48
N ALA A 23 -8.33 -8.96 -0.74
CA ALA A 23 -8.63 -7.54 -0.86
C ALA A 23 -8.24 -6.98 -2.24
N ILE A 24 -7.08 -7.39 -2.77
CA ILE A 24 -6.63 -7.02 -4.12
C ILE A 24 -7.63 -7.53 -5.17
N ALA A 25 -8.02 -8.80 -5.10
CA ALA A 25 -9.00 -9.37 -6.02
C ALA A 25 -10.36 -8.64 -5.96
N LEU A 26 -10.85 -8.33 -4.77
CA LEU A 26 -12.09 -7.60 -4.57
C LEU A 26 -12.02 -6.18 -5.17
N LEU A 27 -10.94 -5.45 -4.92
CA LEU A 27 -10.78 -4.08 -5.42
C LEU A 27 -10.66 -4.08 -6.95
N ASN A 28 -9.91 -5.02 -7.52
CA ASN A 28 -9.81 -5.16 -8.97
C ASN A 28 -11.15 -5.54 -9.63
N ASP A 29 -11.96 -6.38 -8.98
CA ASP A 29 -13.32 -6.70 -9.43
C ASP A 29 -14.26 -5.48 -9.41
N LYS A 30 -14.05 -4.55 -8.47
CA LYS A 30 -14.79 -3.28 -8.41
C LYS A 30 -14.30 -2.22 -9.41
N GLY A 31 -13.32 -2.54 -10.25
CA GLY A 31 -12.77 -1.63 -11.25
C GLY A 31 -11.67 -0.71 -10.73
N GLU A 32 -11.20 -0.92 -9.50
CA GLU A 32 -10.01 -0.25 -8.98
C GLU A 32 -8.74 -0.92 -9.50
N ASN A 33 -7.60 -0.21 -9.45
CA ASN A 33 -6.29 -0.81 -9.72
C ASN A 33 -5.53 -1.01 -8.41
N ALA A 34 -5.67 -2.19 -7.81
CA ALA A 34 -5.05 -2.53 -6.54
C ALA A 34 -3.89 -3.51 -6.72
N TRP A 35 -2.78 -3.22 -6.03
CA TRP A 35 -1.62 -4.10 -5.96
C TRP A 35 -0.94 -4.01 -4.59
N LYS A 36 -0.12 -5.02 -4.27
CA LYS A 36 0.66 -5.03 -3.03
C LYS A 36 1.85 -4.06 -3.14
N ILE A 37 1.74 -2.92 -2.49
CA ILE A 37 2.77 -1.85 -2.53
C ILE A 37 3.92 -2.07 -1.52
N GLY A 38 3.68 -2.82 -0.44
CA GLY A 38 4.69 -3.03 0.60
C GLY A 38 4.16 -3.74 1.84
N TYR A 39 4.88 -3.58 2.95
CA TYR A 39 4.52 -4.12 4.27
C TYR A 39 4.90 -3.14 5.38
N ILE A 40 4.25 -3.26 6.53
CA ILE A 40 4.56 -2.46 7.72
C ILE A 40 5.48 -3.26 8.62
N LYS A 41 6.52 -2.60 9.14
CA LYS A 41 7.48 -3.17 10.09
C LYS A 41 7.67 -2.19 11.25
N ALA A 42 7.84 -2.73 12.47
CA ALA A 42 8.30 -1.92 13.59
C ALA A 42 9.67 -1.32 13.29
N SER A 43 9.85 -0.04 13.58
CA SER A 43 11.08 0.70 13.35
C SER A 43 11.24 1.75 14.45
N ASP A 44 12.45 1.84 14.98
CA ASP A 44 12.83 2.84 15.99
C ASP A 44 13.48 4.09 15.34
N SER A 45 13.55 4.13 14.01
CA SER A 45 14.07 5.25 13.23
C SER A 45 13.01 6.33 13.01
N GLU A 46 13.44 7.60 12.93
CA GLU A 46 12.55 8.70 12.51
C GLU A 46 12.02 8.54 11.07
N GLN A 47 12.67 7.71 10.25
CA GLN A 47 12.19 7.41 8.90
C GLN A 47 10.97 6.51 8.93
N ARG A 48 9.81 7.10 8.58
CA ARG A 48 8.51 6.42 8.58
C ARG A 48 8.18 5.69 7.27
N VAL A 49 8.86 6.01 6.18
CA VAL A 49 8.66 5.39 4.86
C VAL A 49 10.03 5.18 4.21
N VAL A 50 10.32 3.95 3.83
CA VAL A 50 11.51 3.55 3.09
C VAL A 50 11.07 2.99 1.74
N ILE A 51 11.58 3.59 0.66
CA ILE A 51 11.34 3.13 -0.72
C ILE A 51 12.65 2.49 -1.16
N ALA A 52 12.65 1.18 -1.41
CA ALA A 52 13.82 0.39 -1.81
C ALA A 52 13.57 -0.24 -3.19
#